data_AF-A0A956R1C6-F1
#
_entry.id   AF-A0A956R1C6-F1
#
_cell.length_a   1.000
_cell.length_b   1.000
_cell.length_c   1.000
_cell.angle_alpha   90.00
_cell.angle_beta   90.00
_cell.angle_gamma   90.00
#
_symmetry.space_group_name_H-M   'P 1'
#
loop_
_entity.id
_entity.type
_entity.pdbx_description
1 polymer ?
#
loop_
_entity_poly.entity_id
_entity_poly.type
_entity_poly.pdbx_seq_one_letter_code
_entity_poly.pdbx_strand_id
1 'polypeptide(L)'
;MTSPQAGRAKRFRVIPQEQGMTLRNLLTRRVRDLDRKQAAILIRAGGVYVNRLRVRLPQILVAPGERITVYLEALDAVPVDPQSLNFVHRSPEFVVVDKPAGVPVA
;
A
#
# COMPACT_ATOMS: atom_id res chain seq x y z
N MET A 1 -15.51 -6.70 -20.28
CA MET A 1 -14.70 -7.27 -19.19
C MET A 1 -13.71 -6.21 -18.76
N THR A 2 -13.98 -5.53 -17.65
CA THR A 2 -13.37 -4.25 -17.29
C THR A 2 -12.11 -4.50 -16.45
N SER A 3 -10.95 -4.05 -16.94
CA SER A 3 -9.70 -4.04 -16.17
C SER A 3 -9.90 -3.31 -14.84
N PRO A 4 -9.32 -3.78 -13.71
CA PRO A 4 -9.30 -2.98 -12.49
C PRO A 4 -8.44 -1.75 -12.78
N GLN A 5 -9.11 -0.61 -12.96
CA GLN A 5 -8.47 0.67 -13.20
C GLN A 5 -7.60 0.95 -11.97
N ALA A 6 -6.28 0.88 -12.13
CA ALA A 6 -5.35 1.24 -11.05
C ALA A 6 -5.71 2.66 -10.61
N GLY A 7 -6.26 2.77 -9.40
CA GLY A 7 -6.69 4.04 -8.85
C GLY A 7 -5.54 5.03 -8.90
N ARG A 8 -5.84 6.28 -9.23
CA ARG A 8 -4.80 7.31 -9.37
C ARG A 8 -4.13 7.52 -8.01
N ALA A 9 -2.90 7.03 -7.88
CA ALA A 9 -2.11 7.16 -6.65
C ALA A 9 -2.05 8.63 -6.16
N LYS A 10 -2.38 8.86 -4.90
CA LYS A 10 -2.24 10.18 -4.26
C LYS A 10 -0.79 10.38 -3.82
N ARG A 11 -0.20 11.52 -4.18
CA ARG A 11 1.21 11.84 -3.91
C ARG A 11 1.37 13.21 -3.29
N PHE A 12 2.18 13.30 -2.25
CA PHE A 12 2.55 14.56 -1.61
C PHE A 12 3.89 14.44 -0.90
N ARG A 13 4.45 15.59 -0.50
CA ARG A 13 5.65 15.64 0.34
C ARG A 13 5.30 16.04 1.76
N VAL A 14 6.01 15.46 2.72
CA VAL A 14 5.95 15.84 4.14
C VAL A 14 6.52 17.24 4.29
N ILE A 15 5.77 18.14 4.93
CA ILE A 15 6.22 19.51 5.20
C ILE A 15 6.85 19.61 6.60
N PRO A 16 7.68 20.63 6.90
CA PRO A 16 8.33 20.76 8.20
C PRO A 16 7.41 20.67 9.42
N GLN A 17 6.19 21.22 9.32
CA GLN A 17 5.17 21.21 10.39
C GLN A 17 4.63 19.81 10.70
N GLU A 18 4.92 18.82 9.86
CA GLU A 18 4.49 17.43 10.01
C GLU A 18 5.59 16.51 10.53
N GLN A 19 6.78 17.06 10.78
CA GLN A 19 7.90 16.32 11.33
C GLN A 19 7.52 15.60 12.61
N GLY A 20 7.96 14.35 12.74
CA GLY A 20 7.72 13.55 13.94
C GLY A 20 6.28 13.06 14.09
N MET A 21 5.39 13.31 13.12
CA MET A 21 4.11 12.62 13.07
C MET A 21 4.32 11.16 12.70
N THR A 22 3.50 10.28 13.28
CA THR A 22 3.42 8.91 12.76
C THR A 22 2.82 8.92 11.36
N LEU A 23 3.26 7.99 10.50
CA LEU A 23 2.73 7.85 9.14
C LEU A 23 1.20 7.73 9.13
N ARG A 24 0.63 6.96 10.07
CA ARG A 24 -0.83 6.87 10.24
C ARG A 24 -1.49 8.24 10.47
N ASN A 25 -0.94 9.03 11.40
CA ASN A 25 -1.51 10.33 11.74
C ASN A 25 -1.37 11.32 10.57
N LEU A 26 -0.24 11.28 9.86
CA LEU A 26 -0.05 12.06 8.64
C LEU A 26 -1.12 11.75 7.60
N LEU A 27 -1.35 10.45 7.32
CA LEU A 27 -2.36 10.04 6.34
C LEU A 27 -3.77 10.45 6.75
N THR A 28 -4.13 10.29 8.02
CA THR A 28 -5.44 10.71 8.55
C THR A 28 -5.67 12.21 8.39
N ARG A 29 -4.60 13.03 8.46
CA ARG A 29 -4.68 14.49 8.26
C ARG A 29 -4.73 14.90 6.79
N ARG A 30 -3.94 14.24 5.93
CA ARG A 30 -3.73 14.66 4.53
C ARG A 30 -4.69 14.02 3.54
N VAL A 31 -5.23 12.85 3.85
CA VAL A 31 -6.08 12.09 2.95
C VAL A 31 -7.49 12.10 3.51
N ARG A 32 -8.35 12.96 2.94
CA ARG A 32 -9.74 13.18 3.42
C ARG A 32 -10.57 11.91 3.55
N ASP A 33 -10.27 10.90 2.72
CA ASP A 33 -11.03 9.65 2.65
C ASP A 33 -10.54 8.58 3.66
N LEU A 34 -9.58 8.92 4.53
CA LEU A 34 -9.01 7.98 5.50
C LEU A 34 -9.25 8.43 6.94
N ASP A 35 -10.00 7.62 7.68
CA ASP A 35 -9.97 7.66 9.13
C ASP A 35 -8.69 6.98 9.69
N ARG A 36 -8.50 7.06 11.02
CA ARG A 36 -7.33 6.50 11.69
C ARG A 36 -7.21 4.97 11.54
N LYS A 37 -8.34 4.25 11.50
CA LYS A 37 -8.40 2.78 11.37
C LYS A 37 -8.08 2.38 9.94
N GLN A 38 -8.71 3.01 8.96
CA GLN A 38 -8.47 2.84 7.53
C GLN A 38 -7.02 3.13 7.17
N ALA A 39 -6.44 4.23 7.68
CA ALA A 39 -5.01 4.53 7.47
C ALA A 39 -4.11 3.40 7.99
N ALA A 40 -4.40 2.82 9.16
CA ALA A 40 -3.61 1.70 9.70
C ALA A 40 -3.78 0.41 8.89
N ILE A 41 -5.00 0.11 8.42
CA ILE A 41 -5.28 -1.04 7.54
C ILE A 41 -4.54 -0.86 6.22
N LEU A 42 -4.67 0.30 5.59
CA LEU A 42 -4.04 0.64 4.32
C LEU A 42 -2.50 0.49 4.38
N ILE A 43 -1.88 1.01 5.44
CA ILE A 43 -0.43 0.86 5.65
C ILE A 43 -0.08 -0.63 5.78
N ARG A 44 -0.80 -1.43 6.57
CA ARG A 44 -0.50 -2.86 6.75
C ARG A 44 -0.74 -3.70 5.49
N ALA A 45 -1.75 -3.34 4.70
CA ALA A 45 -1.99 -3.86 3.36
C ALA A 45 -0.90 -3.43 2.36
N GLY A 46 -0.03 -2.49 2.77
CA GLY A 46 1.10 -2.02 2.00
C GLY A 46 0.70 -1.08 0.86
N GLY A 47 -0.42 -0.39 0.99
CA GLY A 47 -0.85 0.64 0.05
C GLY A 47 -0.05 1.95 0.15
N VAL A 48 0.98 2.02 0.99
CA VAL A 48 1.71 3.26 1.29
C VAL A 48 3.20 3.09 1.07
N TYR A 49 3.77 4.06 0.36
CA TYR A 49 5.20 4.17 0.13
C TYR A 49 5.72 5.48 0.69
N VAL A 50 6.86 5.39 1.37
CA VAL A 50 7.67 6.54 1.77
C VAL A 50 8.89 6.55 0.85
N ASN A 51 9.05 7.64 0.09
CA ASN A 51 9.95 7.78 -1.04
C ASN A 51 9.70 6.73 -2.15
N ARG A 52 10.44 5.63 -2.09
CA ARG A 52 10.32 4.46 -2.99
C ARG A 52 10.14 3.15 -2.21
N LEU A 53 10.16 3.21 -0.87
CA LEU A 53 10.08 2.05 0.00
C LEU A 53 8.64 1.85 0.44
N ARG A 54 8.15 0.62 0.29
CA ARG A 54 6.85 0.22 0.81
C ARG A 54 6.92 0.12 2.32
N VAL A 55 5.99 0.75 3.02
CA VAL A 55 5.95 0.76 4.49
C VAL A 55 4.70 0.05 4.97
N ARG A 56 4.87 -0.89 5.91
CA ARG A 56 3.79 -1.65 6.55
C ARG A 56 3.59 -1.39 8.04
N LEU A 57 4.40 -0.49 8.61
CA LEU A 57 4.37 -0.11 10.02
C LEU A 57 3.71 1.26 10.20
N PRO A 58 2.48 1.35 10.76
CA PRO A 58 1.76 2.62 10.89
C PRO A 58 2.42 3.65 11.82
N GLN A 59 3.25 3.17 12.76
CA GLN A 59 3.87 3.96 13.82
C GLN A 59 5.19 4.63 13.43
N ILE A 60 5.73 4.39 12.22
CA ILE A 60 6.98 5.06 11.82
C ILE A 60 6.79 6.57 11.80
N LEU A 61 7.82 7.31 12.17
CA LEU A 61 7.82 8.76 12.11
C LEU A 61 8.22 9.22 10.72
N VAL A 62 7.61 10.30 10.25
CA VAL A 62 7.96 10.93 8.98
C VAL A 62 8.92 12.09 9.17
N ALA A 63 9.78 12.31 8.18
CA ALA A 63 10.71 13.42 8.10
C ALA A 63 10.32 14.40 6.98
N PRO A 64 10.60 15.71 7.13
CA PRO A 64 10.34 16.69 6.07
C PRO A 64 11.02 16.32 4.75
N GLY A 65 10.33 16.58 3.64
CA GLY A 65 10.83 16.29 2.29
C GLY A 65 10.56 14.87 1.79
N GLU A 66 10.23 13.92 2.68
CA GLU A 66 9.86 12.57 2.27
C GLU A 66 8.64 12.57 1.34
N ARG A 67 8.70 11.78 0.27
CA ARG A 67 7.61 11.65 -0.70
C ARG A 67 6.68 10.52 -0.29
N ILE A 68 5.45 10.86 0.09
CA ILE A 68 4.41 9.87 0.38
C ILE A 68 3.65 9.54 -0.90
N THR A 69 3.50 8.25 -1.21
CA THR A 69 2.62 7.74 -2.27
C THR A 69 1.61 6.79 -1.67
N VAL A 70 0.33 7.01 -1.95
CA VAL A 70 -0.80 6.29 -1.37
C VAL A 70 -1.65 5.69 -2.49
N TYR A 71 -1.90 4.38 -2.41
CA TYR A 71 -2.76 3.60 -3.31
C TYR A 71 -3.98 3.16 -2.53
N LEU A 72 -5.10 3.87 -2.67
CA LEU A 72 -6.30 3.62 -1.86
C LEU A 72 -6.94 2.27 -2.19
N GLU A 73 -6.74 1.78 -3.42
CA GLU A 73 -7.23 0.46 -3.87
C GLU A 73 -6.75 -0.69 -2.99
N ALA A 74 -5.66 -0.51 -2.23
CA ALA A 74 -5.18 -1.53 -1.30
C ALA A 74 -6.14 -1.77 -0.10
N LEU A 75 -7.13 -0.91 0.13
CA LEU A 75 -8.22 -1.17 1.07
C LEU A 75 -9.24 -2.17 0.54
N ASP A 76 -9.43 -2.20 -0.79
CA ASP A 76 -10.36 -3.10 -1.48
C ASP A 76 -9.67 -4.42 -1.90
N ALA A 77 -8.37 -4.55 -1.63
CA ALA A 77 -7.60 -5.72 -1.97
C ALA A 77 -8.12 -6.94 -1.20
N VAL A 78 -8.75 -7.86 -1.94
CA VAL A 78 -9.15 -9.16 -1.42
C VAL A 78 -7.91 -10.07 -1.39
N PRO A 79 -7.59 -10.71 -0.25
CA PRO A 79 -6.55 -11.73 -0.21
C PRO A 79 -6.85 -12.80 -1.26
N VAL A 80 -5.88 -13.06 -2.13
CA VAL A 80 -6.02 -14.12 -3.12
C VAL A 80 -5.99 -15.45 -2.40
N ASP A 81 -6.98 -16.29 -2.66
CA ASP A 81 -6.97 -17.67 -2.21
C ASP A 81 -5.76 -18.39 -2.83
N PRO A 82 -4.81 -18.91 -2.03
CA PRO A 82 -3.66 -19.64 -2.57
C PRO A 82 -4.03 -20.81 -3.47
N GLN A 83 -5.21 -21.43 -3.27
CA GLN A 83 -5.68 -22.52 -4.13
C GLN A 83 -6.16 -22.04 -5.51
N SER A 84 -6.51 -20.77 -5.64
CA SER A 84 -6.92 -20.15 -6.90
C SER A 84 -5.74 -19.73 -7.78
N LEU A 85 -4.50 -19.79 -7.27
CA LEU A 85 -3.30 -19.40 -8.02
C LEU A 85 -2.97 -20.44 -9.11
N ASN A 86 -2.78 -19.95 -10.33
CA ASN A 86 -2.27 -20.77 -11.42
C ASN A 86 -0.73 -20.88 -11.32
N PHE A 87 -0.24 -22.06 -10.98
CA PHE A 87 1.19 -22.32 -10.89
C PHE A 87 1.72 -22.77 -12.25
N VAL A 88 2.49 -21.91 -12.91
CA VAL A 88 3.16 -22.22 -14.19
C VAL A 88 4.30 -23.21 -13.95
N HIS A 89 4.98 -23.10 -12.82
CA HIS A 89 6.08 -23.99 -12.45
C HIS A 89 6.16 -24.19 -10.93
N ARG A 90 6.51 -25.41 -10.51
CA ARG A 90 6.77 -25.76 -9.11
C ARG A 90 8.08 -26.53 -9.01
N SER A 91 8.96 -26.06 -8.13
CA SER A 91 10.20 -26.70 -7.72
C SER A 91 10.28 -26.77 -6.19
N PRO A 92 11.20 -27.58 -5.61
CA PRO A 92 11.38 -27.63 -4.15
C PRO A 92 11.78 -26.29 -3.53
N GLU A 93 12.50 -25.45 -4.27
CA GLU A 93 13.07 -24.18 -3.75
C GLU A 93 12.25 -22.94 -4.11
N PHE A 94 11.45 -23.00 -5.20
CA PHE A 94 10.68 -21.85 -5.66
C PHE A 94 9.46 -22.27 -6.48
N VAL A 95 8.55 -21.30 -6.66
CA VAL A 95 7.36 -21.44 -7.49
C VAL A 95 7.27 -20.25 -8.45
N VAL A 96 6.73 -20.49 -9.64
CA VAL A 96 6.34 -19.43 -10.58
C VAL A 96 4.83 -19.46 -10.70
N VAL A 97 4.21 -18.33 -10.36
CA VAL A 97 2.77 -18.16 -10.43
C VAL A 97 2.42 -17.21 -11.57
N ASP A 98 1.40 -17.57 -12.35
CA ASP A 98 0.79 -16.66 -13.30
C ASP A 98 -0.06 -15.66 -12.51
N LYS A 99 0.54 -14.50 -12.26
CA LYS A 99 -0.07 -13.48 -11.42
C LYS A 99 -1.21 -12.81 -12.19
N PRO A 100 -2.46 -12.91 -11.71
CA PRO A 100 -3.57 -12.20 -12.33
C PRO A 100 -3.40 -10.68 -12.16
N ALA A 101 -3.84 -9.94 -13.18
CA ALA A 101 -3.81 -8.49 -13.17
C ALA A 101 -4.59 -7.92 -11.97
N GLY A 102 -4.02 -6.94 -11.26
CA GLY A 102 -4.68 -6.26 -10.15
C GLY A 102 -4.39 -6.81 -8.75
N VAL A 103 -3.67 -7.92 -8.61
CA VAL A 103 -3.25 -8.42 -7.29
C VAL A 103 -1.98 -7.69 -6.83
N PRO A 104 -1.94 -6.96 -5.71
CA PRO A 104 -0.70 -6.40 -5.18
C PRO A 104 0.27 -7.54 -4.78
N VAL A 105 1.56 -7.43 -5.12
CA VAL A 105 2.56 -8.38 -4.56
C VAL A 105 2.67 -8.08 -3.07
N ALA A 106 2.48 -9.06 -2.19
CA ALA A 106 2.56 -8.91 -0.73
C ALA A 106 4.00 -8.94 -0.21
#